data_AF-A0A1Q8R264-F1
#
_entry.id   AF-A0A1Q8R264-F1
#
_cell.length_a   1.000
_cell.length_b   1.000
_cell.length_c   1.000
_cell.angle_alpha   90.00
_cell.angle_beta   90.00
_cell.angle_gamma   90.00
#
_symmetry.space_group_name_H-M   'P 1'
#
loop_
_entity.id
_entity.type
_entity.pdbx_description
1 polymer ?
#
loop_
_entity_poly.entity_id
_entity_poly.type
_entity_poly.pdbx_seq_one_letter_code
_entity_poly.pdbx_strand_id
1 'polypeptide(L)'
;MTLNTYRPTQSSNYWMVALKLLILILGLYLSAMVLGKVFTWVFAIAFFLIRFIVFVGVSFTVLHVFLKFLFKIDLFQFVTGKRFIQR
;
A
#
# COMPACT_ATOMS: atom_id res chain seq x y z
N MET A 1 -72.99 26.91 0.13
CA MET A 1 -71.71 27.65 0.16
C MET A 1 -70.63 26.65 0.55
N THR A 2 -69.87 26.13 -0.41
CA THR A 2 -68.80 25.15 -0.18
C THR A 2 -67.48 25.90 0.02
N LEU A 3 -66.84 25.70 1.19
CA LEU A 3 -65.52 26.26 1.50
C LEU A 3 -64.45 25.45 0.79
N ASN A 4 -63.74 26.09 -0.13
CA ASN A 4 -62.64 25.49 -0.88
C ASN A 4 -61.45 25.36 0.09
N THR A 5 -61.24 24.16 0.63
CA THR A 5 -60.10 23.88 1.52
C THR A 5 -58.79 24.01 0.74
N TYR A 6 -58.10 25.14 0.91
CA TYR A 6 -56.75 25.35 0.39
C TYR A 6 -55.82 24.34 1.05
N ARG A 7 -55.28 23.41 0.25
CA ARG A 7 -54.27 22.46 0.70
C ARG A 7 -52.92 23.01 0.27
N PRO A 8 -52.07 23.50 1.19
CA PRO A 8 -50.76 23.99 0.81
C PRO A 8 -49.96 22.82 0.24
N THR A 9 -49.57 22.93 -1.03
CA THR A 9 -48.61 22.02 -1.65
C THR A 9 -47.31 22.09 -0.86
N GLN A 10 -46.90 20.96 -0.29
CA GLN A 10 -45.66 20.81 0.44
C GLN A 10 -44.52 21.22 -0.49
N SER A 11 -43.90 22.38 -0.21
CA SER A 11 -42.77 22.90 -0.99
C SER A 11 -41.67 21.84 -1.05
N SER A 12 -41.50 21.20 -2.20
CA SER A 12 -40.50 20.17 -2.38
C SER A 12 -39.11 20.82 -2.40
N ASN A 13 -38.31 20.48 -1.39
CA ASN A 13 -36.95 20.99 -1.21
C ASN A 13 -35.94 20.31 -2.17
N TYR A 14 -36.26 20.26 -3.46
CA TYR A 14 -35.39 19.67 -4.50
C TYR A 14 -34.00 20.33 -4.51
N TRP A 15 -33.94 21.64 -4.25
CA TRP A 15 -32.69 22.40 -4.12
C TRP A 15 -31.81 21.89 -2.97
N MET A 16 -32.41 21.56 -1.82
CA MET A 16 -31.67 21.03 -0.67
C MET A 16 -31.12 19.63 -0.95
N VAL A 17 -31.89 18.80 -1.67
CA VAL A 17 -31.46 17.46 -2.08
C VAL A 17 -30.31 17.53 -3.08
N ALA A 18 -30.42 18.41 -4.08
CA ALA A 18 -29.36 18.65 -5.07
C ALA A 18 -28.04 19.11 -4.41
N LEU A 19 -28.13 20.04 -3.45
CA LEU A 19 -26.95 20.52 -2.71
C LEU A 19 -26.27 19.40 -1.90
N LYS A 20 -27.06 18.54 -1.24
CA LYS A 20 -26.53 17.38 -0.50
C LYS A 20 -25.81 16.40 -1.42
N LEU A 21 -26.39 16.10 -2.59
CA LEU A 21 -25.75 15.24 -3.58
C LEU A 21 -24.46 15.84 -4.11
N LEU A 22 -24.44 17.15 -4.40
CA LEU A 22 -23.25 17.85 -4.85
C LEU A 22 -22.10 17.70 -3.84
N ILE A 23 -22.38 17.95 -2.56
CA ILE A 23 -21.40 17.83 -1.47
C ILE A 23 -20.89 16.39 -1.34
N LEU A 24 -21.78 15.41 -1.47
CA LEU A 24 -21.43 13.99 -1.38
C LEU A 24 -20.48 13.58 -2.52
N ILE A 25 -20.78 14.00 -3.75
CA ILE A 25 -19.93 13.74 -4.92
C ILE A 25 -18.57 14.43 -4.75
N LEU A 26 -18.54 15.67 -4.25
CA LEU A 26 -17.31 16.41 -3.99
C LEU A 26 -16.43 15.69 -2.96
N GLY A 27 -17.03 15.27 -1.84
CA GLY A 27 -16.32 14.54 -0.79
C GLY A 27 -15.77 13.20 -1.29
N LEU A 28 -16.55 12.47 -2.09
CA LEU A 28 -16.11 11.21 -2.69
C LEU A 28 -14.96 11.43 -3.68
N TYR A 29 -15.03 12.48 -4.50
CA TYR A 29 -13.98 12.84 -5.44
C TYR A 29 -12.66 13.17 -4.73
N LEU A 30 -12.73 14.01 -3.69
CA LEU A 30 -11.58 14.36 -2.85
C LEU A 30 -10.99 13.12 -2.18
N SER A 31 -11.84 12.24 -1.63
CA SER A 31 -11.42 10.98 -1.03
C SER A 31 -10.66 10.11 -2.04
N ALA A 32 -11.22 9.90 -3.24
CA ALA A 32 -10.57 9.12 -4.30
C ALA A 32 -9.23 9.72 -4.74
N MET A 33 -9.15 11.05 -4.85
CA MET A 33 -7.94 11.76 -5.25
C MET A 33 -6.81 11.62 -4.22
N VAL A 34 -7.13 11.76 -2.93
CA VAL A 34 -6.16 11.57 -1.85
C VAL A 34 -5.74 10.10 -1.78
N LEU A 35 -6.70 9.19 -1.83
CA LEU A 35 -6.46 7.76 -1.70
C LEU A 35 -5.53 7.25 -2.82
N GLY A 36 -5.72 7.70 -4.07
CA GLY A 36 -4.84 7.34 -5.19
C GLY A 36 -3.38 7.80 -5.00
N LYS A 37 -3.16 8.99 -4.44
CA LYS A 37 -1.80 9.49 -4.14
C LYS A 37 -1.14 8.71 -3.01
N VAL A 38 -1.90 8.42 -1.95
CA VAL A 38 -1.41 7.65 -0.80
C VAL A 38 -1.05 6.24 -1.22
N PHE A 39 -1.91 5.57 -2.00
CA PHE A 39 -1.60 4.23 -2.51
C PHE A 39 -0.33 4.22 -3.35
N THR A 40 -0.19 5.16 -4.29
CA THR A 40 1.03 5.25 -5.11
C THR A 40 2.29 5.37 -4.26
N TRP A 41 2.25 6.22 -3.22
CA TRP A 41 3.37 6.38 -2.28
C TRP A 41 3.68 5.09 -1.51
N VAL A 42 2.66 4.44 -0.96
CA VAL A 42 2.81 3.18 -0.21
C VAL A 42 3.36 2.07 -1.11
N PHE A 43 2.83 1.92 -2.32
CA PHE A 43 3.32 0.94 -3.29
C PHE A 43 4.76 1.22 -3.71
N ALA A 44 5.14 2.48 -3.92
CA ALA A 44 6.52 2.83 -4.26
C ALA A 44 7.50 2.43 -3.14
N ILE A 45 7.15 2.71 -1.88
CA ILE A 45 7.97 2.35 -0.72
C ILE A 45 8.04 0.82 -0.56
N ALA A 46 6.90 0.13 -0.64
CA ALA A 46 6.84 -1.31 -0.51
C ALA A 46 7.65 -2.01 -1.61
N PHE A 47 7.51 -1.57 -2.86
CA PHE A 47 8.26 -2.11 -3.99
C PHE A 47 9.76 -1.88 -3.83
N PHE A 48 10.16 -0.69 -3.36
CA PHE A 48 11.55 -0.39 -3.06
C PHE A 48 12.11 -1.32 -1.97
N LEU A 49 11.37 -1.54 -0.88
CA LEU A 49 11.76 -2.44 0.20
C LEU A 49 11.94 -3.89 -0.29
N ILE A 50 10.97 -4.41 -1.05
CA ILE A 50 11.03 -5.77 -1.59
C ILE A 50 12.24 -5.89 -2.51
N ARG A 51 12.45 -4.92 -3.41
CA ARG A 51 13.59 -4.92 -4.32
C ARG A 51 14.91 -4.91 -3.57
N PHE A 52 15.01 -4.14 -2.49
CA PHE A 52 16.19 -4.10 -1.64
C PHE A 52 16.47 -5.45 -0.99
N ILE A 53 15.46 -6.08 -0.39
CA ILE A 53 15.57 -7.41 0.25
C ILE A 53 16.00 -8.47 -0.78
N VAL A 54 15.36 -8.48 -1.96
CA VAL A 54 15.71 -9.40 -3.04
C VAL A 54 17.14 -9.18 -3.52
N PHE A 55 17.57 -7.93 -3.68
CA PHE A 55 18.94 -7.61 -4.08
C PHE A 55 19.98 -8.12 -3.07
N VAL A 56 19.73 -7.89 -1.77
CA VAL A 56 20.58 -8.40 -0.69
C VAL A 56 20.62 -9.94 -0.70
N GLY A 57 19.45 -10.59 -0.81
CA GLY A 57 19.35 -12.04 -0.83
C GLY A 57 20.10 -12.66 -2.02
N VAL A 58 19.88 -12.14 -3.23
CA VAL A 58 20.56 -12.62 -4.44
C VAL A 58 22.07 -12.36 -4.35
N SER A 59 22.49 -11.17 -3.91
CA SER A 59 23.91 -10.86 -3.72
C SER A 59 24.57 -11.82 -2.73
N PHE A 60 23.90 -12.13 -1.61
CA PHE A 60 24.39 -13.09 -0.63
C PHE A 60 24.48 -14.51 -1.20
N THR A 61 23.46 -14.96 -1.95
CA THR A 61 23.48 -16.26 -2.62
C THR A 61 24.62 -16.36 -3.64
N VAL A 62 24.78 -15.34 -4.49
CA VAL A 62 25.86 -15.31 -5.49
C VAL A 62 27.22 -15.33 -4.79
N LEU A 63 27.43 -14.48 -3.78
CA LEU A 63 28.67 -14.46 -3.00
C LEU A 63 28.94 -15.83 -2.35
N HIS A 64 27.91 -16.46 -1.78
CA HIS A 64 28.01 -17.78 -1.17
C HIS A 64 28.45 -18.85 -2.16
N VAL A 65 27.82 -18.88 -3.35
CA VAL A 65 28.18 -19.82 -4.43
C VAL A 65 29.60 -19.57 -4.93
N PHE A 66 29.99 -18.31 -5.13
CA PHE A 66 31.34 -17.95 -5.55
C PHE A 66 32.39 -18.36 -4.53
N LEU A 67 32.19 -18.10 -3.24
CA LEU A 67 33.13 -18.53 -2.19
C LEU A 67 33.24 -20.05 -2.12
N LYS A 68 32.12 -20.75 -2.24
CA LYS A 68 32.10 -22.22 -2.26
C LYS A 68 32.85 -22.77 -3.48
N PHE A 69 32.70 -22.15 -4.65
CA PHE A 69 33.36 -22.60 -5.88
C PHE A 69 34.86 -22.28 -5.89
N LEU A 70 35.24 -21.05 -5.54
CA LEU A 70 36.62 -20.57 -5.64
C LEU A 70 37.51 -21.12 -4.54
N PHE A 71 37.00 -21.19 -3.31
CA PHE A 71 37.79 -21.55 -2.14
C PHE A 71 37.49 -22.96 -1.61
N LYS A 72 36.46 -23.66 -2.13
CA LYS A 72 35.97 -24.93 -1.53
C LYS A 72 35.62 -24.79 -0.05
N ILE A 73 35.43 -23.55 0.43
CA ILE A 73 35.09 -23.21 1.82
C ILE A 73 33.58 -23.06 1.90
N ASP A 74 32.94 -23.91 2.71
CA ASP A 74 31.57 -23.67 3.14
C ASP A 74 31.57 -22.54 4.17
N LEU A 75 31.05 -21.36 3.80
CA LEU A 75 30.87 -20.20 4.70
C LEU A 75 30.14 -20.57 6.00
N PHE A 76 29.23 -21.54 5.93
CA PHE A 76 28.56 -22.10 7.10
C PHE A 76 29.55 -22.70 8.10
N GLN A 77 30.58 -23.40 7.62
CA GLN A 77 31.62 -23.98 8.47
C GLN A 77 32.56 -22.91 9.06
N PHE A 78 32.73 -21.79 8.36
CA PHE A 78 33.53 -20.65 8.81
C PHE A 78 32.81 -19.81 9.89
N VAL A 79 31.50 -19.56 9.74
CA VAL A 79 30.67 -18.85 10.73
C VAL A 79 30.29 -19.73 11.93
N THR A 80 30.03 -21.02 11.71
CA THR A 80 29.70 -21.99 12.80
C THR A 80 30.94 -22.44 13.60
N GLY A 81 32.10 -21.83 13.40
CA GLY A 81 33.19 -21.93 14.39
C GLY A 81 33.77 -23.34 14.58
N LYS A 82 33.63 -24.27 13.64
CA LYS A 82 34.29 -25.59 13.70
C LYS A 82 35.81 -25.52 13.43
N ARG A 83 36.45 -24.40 13.77
CA ARG A 83 37.89 -24.17 13.64
C ARG A 83 38.63 -24.07 14.97
N PHE A 84 37.96 -24.36 16.09
CA PHE A 84 38.57 -24.39 17.44
C PHE A 84 38.54 -25.76 18.12
N ILE A 85 38.39 -26.85 17.36
CA ILE A 85 38.62 -28.21 17.89
C ILE A 85 39.47 -28.98 16.89
N GLN A 86 40.74 -28.62 16.80
CA GLN A 86 41.76 -29.61 16.44
C GLN A 86 43.10 -29.22 17.07
N ARG A 87 43.40 -29.97 18.14
CA ARG A 87 44.64 -30.09 18.93
C ARG A 87 44.93 -28.97 19.93
#